data_AF-A0A1J3I0R5-F1
#
_entry.id   AF-A0A1J3I0R5-F1
#
_cell.length_a   1.000
_cell.length_b   1.000
_cell.length_c   1.000
_cell.angle_alpha   90.00
_cell.angle_beta   90.00
_cell.angle_gamma   90.00
#
_symmetry.space_group_name_H-M   'P 1'
#
loop_
_entity.id
_entity.type
_entity.pdbx_description
1 polymer ?
#
loop_
_entity_poly.entity_id
_entity_poly.type
_entity_poly.pdbx_seq_one_letter_code
_entity_poly.pdbx_strand_id
1 'polypeptide(L)'
;SSPMNWRDSFICFLAPDPPNPDAIPVACRDAIMNYWKHVRDFGTFLFQLLSEALGLDSEILKNMDCLKGLFMACHYYPPCPQP
;
A
#
# COMPACT_ATOMS: atom_id res chain seq x y z
N SER A 1 6.72 29.07 -0.30
CA SER A 1 6.71 27.63 -0.64
C SER A 1 6.90 26.83 0.62
N SER A 2 6.27 25.67 0.76
CA SER A 2 6.59 24.73 1.85
C SER A 2 7.93 24.04 1.57
N PRO A 3 8.73 23.69 2.61
CA PRO A 3 9.92 22.88 2.43
C PRO A 3 9.55 21.51 1.85
N MET A 4 10.38 21.01 0.93
CA MET A 4 10.21 19.69 0.35
C MET A 4 10.97 18.63 1.16
N ASN A 5 10.45 17.40 1.17
CA ASN A 5 11.15 16.27 1.77
C ASN A 5 12.38 15.90 0.93
N TRP A 6 13.52 15.65 1.58
CA TRP A 6 14.75 15.18 0.93
C TRP A 6 14.65 13.69 0.58
N ARG A 7 13.81 13.37 -0.42
CA ARG A 7 13.56 12.00 -0.88
C ARG A 7 13.11 11.95 -2.32
N ASP A 8 13.46 10.86 -2.99
CA ASP A 8 12.79 10.41 -4.20
C ASP A 8 11.64 9.49 -3.83
N SER A 9 10.59 9.47 -4.65
CA SER A 9 9.42 8.62 -4.42
C SER A 9 8.96 7.97 -5.73
N PHE A 10 8.79 6.66 -5.67
CA PHE A 10 8.11 5.88 -6.68
C PHE A 10 6.77 5.39 -6.11
N ILE A 11 5.68 5.61 -6.82
CA ILE A 11 4.33 5.29 -6.35
C ILE A 11 3.67 4.31 -7.32
N CYS A 12 3.13 3.21 -6.78
CA CYS A 12 2.28 2.28 -7.49
C CYS A 12 0.89 2.23 -6.87
N PHE A 13 -0.14 2.52 -7.64
CA PHE A 13 -1.53 2.28 -7.24
C PHE A 13 -1.84 0.80 -7.48
N LEU A 14 -2.32 0.11 -6.45
CA LEU A 14 -2.45 -1.35 -6.42
C LEU A 14 -3.89 -1.84 -6.16
N ALA A 15 -4.81 -0.93 -5.88
CA ALA A 15 -6.23 -1.21 -5.75
C ALA A 15 -7.03 -0.41 -6.80
N PRO A 16 -8.22 -0.90 -7.18
CA PRO A 16 -8.88 -2.13 -6.71
C PRO A 16 -8.18 -3.43 -7.18
N ASP A 17 -7.41 -3.33 -8.26
CA ASP A 17 -6.59 -4.38 -8.84
C ASP A 17 -5.18 -3.82 -9.12
N PRO A 18 -4.14 -4.68 -9.14
CA PRO A 18 -2.79 -4.22 -9.41
C PRO A 18 -2.68 -3.78 -10.88
N PRO A 19 -1.76 -2.86 -11.21
CA PRO A 19 -1.56 -2.44 -12.59
C PRO A 19 -1.02 -3.62 -13.41
N ASN A 20 -1.09 -3.50 -14.73
CA ASN A 20 -0.42 -4.46 -15.61
C ASN A 20 1.05 -4.63 -15.15
N PRO A 21 1.52 -5.86 -14.85
CA PRO A 21 2.90 -6.09 -14.43
C PRO A 21 3.93 -5.50 -15.40
N ASP A 22 3.63 -5.42 -16.69
CA ASP A 22 4.51 -4.83 -17.71
C ASP A 22 4.70 -3.32 -17.56
N ALA A 23 3.78 -2.63 -16.90
CA ALA A 23 3.91 -1.22 -16.55
C ALA A 23 4.81 -0.99 -15.32
N ILE A 24 5.13 -2.05 -14.57
CA ILE A 24 6.02 -1.99 -13.40
C ILE A 24 7.47 -2.21 -13.88
N PRO A 25 8.44 -1.37 -13.43
CA PRO A 25 9.84 -1.57 -13.76
C PRO A 25 10.32 -2.98 -13.45
N VAL A 26 11.02 -3.60 -14.39
CA VAL A 26 11.49 -5.00 -14.28
C VAL A 26 12.29 -5.25 -12.99
N ALA A 27 13.04 -4.24 -12.52
CA ALA A 27 13.84 -4.32 -11.32
C ALA A 27 13.04 -4.57 -10.03
N CYS A 28 11.75 -4.21 -10.00
CA CYS A 28 10.91 -4.31 -8.79
C CYS A 28 9.57 -5.04 -9.03
N ARG A 29 9.27 -5.46 -10.26
CA ARG A 29 8.00 -6.06 -10.66
C ARG A 29 7.56 -7.20 -9.75
N ASP A 30 8.37 -8.25 -9.64
CA ASP A 30 8.00 -9.45 -8.87
C ASP A 30 7.85 -9.14 -7.37
N ALA A 31 8.73 -8.29 -6.84
CA ALA A 31 8.67 -7.84 -5.46
C ALA A 31 7.36 -7.09 -5.16
N ILE A 32 6.98 -6.15 -6.01
CA ILE A 32 5.74 -5.37 -5.86
C ILE A 32 4.52 -6.29 -5.96
N MET A 33 4.49 -7.18 -6.96
CA MET A 33 3.36 -8.08 -7.18
C MET A 33 3.19 -9.09 -6.03
N ASN A 34 4.27 -9.61 -5.48
CA ASN A 34 4.22 -10.51 -4.32
C ASN A 34 3.81 -9.76 -3.05
N TYR A 35 4.40 -8.59 -2.80
CA TYR A 35 4.06 -7.78 -1.64
C TYR A 35 2.59 -7.35 -1.65
N TRP A 36 2.07 -6.96 -2.82
CA TRP A 36 0.67 -6.60 -2.99
C TRP A 36 -0.28 -7.72 -2.53
N LYS A 37 -0.04 -8.97 -2.94
CA LYS A 37 -0.87 -10.12 -2.53
C LYS A 37 -0.90 -10.25 -1.01
N HIS A 38 0.27 -10.23 -0.37
CA HIS A 38 0.38 -10.36 1.08
C HIS A 38 -0.29 -9.21 1.83
N VAL A 39 -0.11 -7.96 1.38
CA VAL A 39 -0.72 -6.80 2.03
C VAL A 39 -2.23 -6.76 1.84
N ARG A 40 -2.75 -7.24 0.71
CA ARG A 40 -4.20 -7.35 0.50
C ARG A 40 -4.84 -8.33 1.48
N ASP A 41 -4.24 -9.50 1.67
CA ASP A 41 -4.72 -10.51 2.62
C ASP A 41 -4.58 -10.00 4.06
N PHE A 42 -3.44 -9.38 4.40
CA PHE A 42 -3.22 -8.80 5.71
C PHE A 42 -4.20 -7.67 6.02
N GLY A 43 -4.45 -6.77 5.08
CA GLY A 43 -5.43 -5.69 5.25
C GLY A 43 -6.84 -6.22 5.45
N THR A 44 -7.22 -7.29 4.73
CA THR A 44 -8.51 -7.98 4.93
C THR A 44 -8.65 -8.49 6.35
N PHE A 45 -7.63 -9.20 6.85
CA PHE A 45 -7.62 -9.73 8.20
C PHE A 45 -7.64 -8.62 9.26
N LEU A 46 -6.89 -7.54 9.04
CA LEU A 46 -6.87 -6.39 9.95
C LEU A 46 -8.25 -5.73 10.06
N PHE A 47 -8.98 -5.56 8.95
CA PHE A 47 -10.33 -5.00 8.99
C PHE A 47 -11.34 -5.90 9.70
N GLN A 48 -11.17 -7.23 9.63
CA GLN A 48 -11.99 -8.16 10.41
C GLN A 48 -11.76 -7.98 11.92
N LEU A 49 -10.49 -7.97 12.34
CA LEU A 49 -10.13 -7.75 13.75
C LEU A 49 -10.59 -6.38 14.27
N LEU A 50 -10.46 -5.32 13.46
CA LEU A 50 -10.94 -3.99 13.83
C LEU A 50 -12.47 -3.96 13.98
N SER A 51 -13.20 -4.69 13.15
CA SER A 51 -14.65 -4.80 13.28
C SER A 51 -15.03 -5.45 14.62
N GLU A 52 -14.38 -6.58 14.96
CA GLU A 52 -14.61 -7.28 16.23
C GLU A 52 -14.26 -6.39 17.43
N ALA A 53 -13.13 -5.68 17.40
CA ALA A 53 -12.72 -4.76 18.46
C ALA A 53 -13.70 -3.60 18.69
N LEU A 54 -14.44 -3.21 17.64
CA LEU A 54 -15.49 -2.20 17.71
C LEU A 54 -16.86 -2.78 18.13
N GLY A 55 -16.95 -4.09 18.41
CA GLY A 55 -18.20 -4.78 18.72
C GLY A 55 -19.12 -4.97 17.52
N LEU A 56 -18.56 -4.93 16.30
CA LEU A 56 -19.26 -5.13 15.04
C LEU A 56 -19.11 -6.58 14.57
N ASP A 57 -19.95 -6.99 13.62
CA ASP A 57 -19.71 -8.21 12.87
C ASP A 57 -18.39 -8.11 12.09
N SER A 58 -17.57 -9.16 12.14
CA SER A 58 -16.22 -9.20 11.58
C SER A 58 -16.16 -8.82 10.09
N GLU A 59 -17.24 -9.00 9.33
CA GLU A 59 -17.24 -8.75 7.90
C GLU A 59 -17.60 -7.30 7.54
N ILE A 60 -18.05 -6.46 8.49
CA ILE A 60 -18.54 -5.10 8.19
C ILE A 60 -17.46 -4.23 7.54
N LEU A 61 -16.30 -4.03 8.19
CA LEU A 61 -15.28 -3.13 7.62
C LEU A 61 -14.62 -3.72 6.36
N LYS A 62 -14.51 -5.04 6.30
CA LYS A 62 -14.03 -5.73 5.10
C LYS A 62 -14.96 -5.47 3.89
N ASN A 63 -16.27 -5.49 4.11
CA ASN A 63 -17.28 -5.29 3.07
C ASN A 63 -17.59 -3.83 2.76
N MET A 64 -17.13 -2.89 3.60
CA MET A 64 -17.22 -1.45 3.36
C MET A 64 -16.22 -0.93 2.30
N ASP A 65 -15.68 -1.82 1.47
CA ASP A 65 -14.73 -1.47 0.41
C ASP A 65 -13.46 -0.76 0.91
N CYS A 66 -13.10 -0.91 2.19
CA CYS A 66 -11.95 -0.23 2.78
C CYS A 66 -10.61 -0.59 2.09
N LEU A 67 -10.55 -1.73 1.38
CA LEU A 67 -9.39 -2.17 0.59
C LEU A 67 -9.37 -1.64 -0.85
N LYS A 68 -10.37 -0.86 -1.29
CA LYS A 68 -10.36 -0.23 -2.61
C LYS A 68 -9.37 0.94 -2.72
N GLY A 69 -8.81 1.40 -1.59
CA GLY A 69 -7.71 2.35 -1.53
C GLY A 69 -6.41 1.68 -1.10
N LEU A 70 -5.53 1.39 -2.06
CA LEU A 70 -4.19 0.85 -1.79
C LEU A 70 -3.21 1.40 -2.81
N PHE A 71 -2.14 2.03 -2.31
CA PHE A 71 -0.96 2.35 -3.09
C PHE A 71 0.29 2.00 -2.28
N MET A 72 1.35 1.66 -3.00
CA MET A 72 2.68 1.50 -2.44
C MET A 72 3.49 2.75 -2.78
N ALA A 73 4.17 3.30 -1.77
CA ALA A 73 5.18 4.33 -1.97
C ALA A 73 6.55 3.79 -1.58
N CYS A 74 7.44 3.70 -2.56
CA CYS A 74 8.84 3.36 -2.36
C CYS A 74 9.63 4.67 -2.24
N HIS A 75 10.11 4.96 -1.05
CA HIS A 75 10.89 6.17 -0.77
C HIS A 75 12.38 5.86 -0.74
N TYR A 76 13.17 6.64 -1.46
CA TYR A 76 14.62 6.62 -1.37
C TYR A 76 15.09 7.95 -0.77
N TYR A 77 15.80 7.87 0.35
CA TYR A 77 16.32 9.05 1.06
C TYR A 77 17.84 9.12 0.82
N PRO A 78 18.30 9.90 -0.17
CA PRO A 78 19.73 10.09 -0.38
C PRO A 78 20.36 10.83 0.83
N PRO A 79 21.68 10.72 1.04
CA PRO A 79 22.37 11.50 2.08
C PRO A 79 22.04 13.00 1.96
N CYS A 80 21.66 13.63 3.08
CA CYS A 80 21.47 15.07 3.14
C CYS A 80 22.78 15.72 3.64
N PRO A 81 23.37 16.69 2.90
CA PRO A 81 24.56 17.40 3.38
C PRO A 81 24.34 18.11 4.72
N GLN A 82 23.10 18.48 5.04
CA GLN A 82 22.67 19.16 6.26
C GLN A 82 21.31 18.60 6.72
N PRO A 83 21.27 17.49 7.47
CA PRO A 83 20.05 16.82 7.90
C PRO A 83 19.25 17.63 8.94
#